data_AF-A0A066PQX2-F1
#
_entry.id   AF-A0A066PQX2-F1
#
_cell.length_a   1.000
_cell.length_b   1.000
_cell.length_c   1.000
_cell.angle_alpha   90.00
_cell.angle_beta   90.00
_cell.angle_gamma   90.00
#
_symmetry.space_group_name_H-M   'P 1'
#
loop_
_entity.id
_entity.type
_entity.pdbx_description
1 polymer ?
#
loop_
_entity_poly.entity_id
_entity_poly.type
_entity_poly.pdbx_seq_one_letter_code
_entity_poly.pdbx_strand_id
1 'polypeptide(L)' 'MISNPTPIPDNSDTEAFVEAVKEGIVAADAGRTVPYEEVRQWLLSWGTENELPKPECR' A
#
# COMPACT_ATOMS: atom_id res chain seq x y z
N MET A 1 10.00 20.77 -12.05
CA MET A 1 10.16 19.89 -13.23
C MET A 1 9.37 18.64 -12.94
N ILE A 2 8.40 18.28 -13.77
CA ILE A 2 7.67 17.01 -13.64
C ILE A 2 8.54 15.98 -14.37
N SER A 3 9.04 14.97 -13.67
CA SER A 3 9.82 13.90 -14.32
C SER A 3 8.95 13.21 -15.36
N ASN A 4 9.48 13.02 -16.57
CA ASN A 4 8.83 12.11 -17.53
C ASN A 4 8.78 10.71 -16.91
N PRO A 5 7.65 9.99 -16.99
CA PRO A 5 7.56 8.63 -16.49
C PRO A 5 8.57 7.78 -17.26
N THR A 6 9.35 7.00 -16.53
CA THR A 6 10.23 5.98 -17.11
C THR A 6 9.35 5.04 -17.95
N PRO A 7 9.71 4.74 -19.21
CA PRO A 7 8.98 3.77 -20.02
C PRO A 7 8.91 2.44 -19.27
N ILE A 8 7.69 1.94 -19.04
CA ILE A 8 7.49 0.64 -18.42
C ILE A 8 7.82 -0.41 -19.49
N PRO A 9 8.77 -1.32 -19.26
CA PRO A 9 9.10 -2.37 -20.22
C PRO A 9 7.90 -3.31 -20.40
N ASP A 10 7.49 -3.59 -21.63
CA ASP A 10 6.40 -4.51 -21.95
C ASP A 10 6.89 -5.97 -21.86
N ASN A 11 6.91 -6.52 -20.65
CA ASN A 11 7.35 -7.89 -20.34
C ASN A 11 6.41 -8.56 -19.32
N SER A 12 6.59 -9.87 -19.11
CA SER A 12 5.74 -10.67 -18.21
C SER A 12 5.70 -10.15 -16.78
N ASP A 13 6.78 -9.53 -16.30
CA ASP A 13 6.84 -8.97 -14.95
C ASP A 13 5.94 -7.73 -14.84
N THR A 14 5.85 -6.93 -15.90
CA THR A 14 4.92 -5.80 -16.00
C THR A 14 3.47 -6.27 -16.03
N GLU A 15 3.15 -7.33 -16.78
CA GLU A 15 1.79 -7.89 -16.80
C GLU A 15 1.37 -8.39 -15.41
N ALA A 16 2.24 -9.14 -14.73
CA ALA A 16 2.01 -9.62 -13.37
C ALA A 16 1.82 -8.46 -12.37
N PHE A 17 2.63 -7.40 -12.49
CA PHE A 17 2.47 -6.20 -11.68
C PHE A 17 1.12 -5.51 -11.91
N VAL A 18 0.70 -5.37 -13.17
CA VAL A 18 -0.58 -4.75 -13.52
C VAL A 18 -1.76 -5.54 -12.94
N GLU A 19 -1.74 -6.86 -13.04
CA GLU A 19 -2.79 -7.71 -12.45
C GLU A 19 -2.81 -7.60 -10.92
N ALA A 20 -1.65 -7.62 -10.25
CA ALA A 20 -1.57 -7.43 -8.80
C ALA A 20 -2.12 -6.06 -8.35
N VAL A 21 -1.89 -5.00 -9.13
CA VAL A 21 -2.47 -3.67 -8.86
C VAL A 21 -3.99 -3.69 -9.00
N LYS A 22 -4.52 -4.31 -10.06
CA LYS A 22 -5.98 -4.44 -10.25
C LYS A 22 -6.63 -5.20 -9.11
N GLU A 23 -6.04 -6.31 -8.67
CA GLU A 23 -6.50 -7.07 -7.51
C GLU A 23 -6.50 -6.23 -6.23
N GLY A 24 -5.45 -5.43 -6.02
CA GLY A 24 -5.34 -4.49 -4.90
C GLY A 24 -6.45 -3.43 -4.89
N ILE A 25 -6.79 -2.88 -6.05
CA ILE A 25 -7.90 -1.90 -6.18
C ILE A 25 -9.23 -2.56 -5.83
N VAL A 26 -9.52 -3.74 -6.39
CA VAL A 26 -10.75 -4.48 -6.08
C VAL A 26 -10.83 -4.84 -4.60
N ALA A 27 -9.71 -5.19 -3.96
CA ALA A 27 -9.63 -5.42 -2.53
C ALA A 27 -10.04 -4.18 -1.73
N ALA A 28 -9.47 -3.03 -2.08
CA ALA A 28 -9.71 -1.77 -1.39
C ALA A 28 -11.18 -1.32 -1.56
N ASP A 29 -11.73 -1.44 -2.77
CA ASP A 29 -13.13 -1.13 -3.07
C ASP A 29 -14.10 -2.04 -2.31
N ALA A 30 -13.71 -3.29 -2.05
CA ALA A 30 -14.45 -4.23 -1.20
C ALA A 30 -14.29 -3.96 0.31
N GLY A 31 -13.55 -2.92 0.69
CA GLY A 31 -13.35 -2.51 2.09
C GLY A 31 -12.16 -3.15 2.78
N ARG A 32 -11.39 -4.02 2.09
CA ARG A 32 -10.18 -4.68 2.63
C ARG A 32 -9.03 -3.70 2.77
N THR A 33 -9.14 -2.84 3.78
CA THR A 33 -8.24 -1.72 4.05
C THR A 33 -7.95 -1.61 5.53
N VAL A 34 -6.87 -0.89 5.86
CA VAL A 34 -6.58 -0.45 7.23
C VAL A 34 -6.93 1.04 7.32
N PRO A 35 -7.68 1.48 8.35
CA PRO A 35 -7.97 2.90 8.54
C PRO A 35 -6.69 3.73 8.67
N TYR A 36 -6.66 4.88 7.99
CA TYR A 36 -5.52 5.80 8.00
C TYR A 36 -5.03 6.15 9.41
N GLU A 37 -5.95 6.48 10.31
CA GLU A 37 -5.58 6.95 11.64
C GLU A 37 -4.90 5.85 12.48
N GLU A 38 -5.27 4.59 12.28
CA GLU A 38 -4.64 3.45 12.95
C GLU A 38 -3.21 3.24 12.45
N VAL A 39 -3.00 3.34 11.13
CA VAL A 39 -1.65 3.30 10.54
C VAL A 39 -0.80 4.46 11.03
N ARG A 40 -1.38 5.67 11.09
CA ARG A 40 -0.68 6.88 11.53
C ARG A 40 -0.22 6.76 12.98
N GLN A 41 -1.10 6.35 13.88
CA GLN A 41 -0.77 6.18 15.30
C GLN A 41 0.31 5.12 15.49
N TRP A 42 0.20 4.00 14.76
CA TRP A 42 1.21 2.96 14.75
C TRP A 42 2.59 3.49 14.33
N LEU A 43 2.68 4.18 13.18
CA LEU A 43 3.95 4.75 12.70
C LEU A 43 4.54 5.78 13.67
N LEU A 44 3.71 6.59 14.33
CA LEU A 44 4.18 7.58 15.31
C LEU A 44 4.69 6.96 16.61
N SER A 45 4.27 5.74 16.91
CA SER A 45 4.70 5.01 18.12
C SER A 45 6.07 4.33 17.97
N TRP A 46 6.56 4.17 16.73
CA TRP A 46 7.82 3.47 16.45
C TRP A 46 9.01 4.11 17.16
N GLY A 47 9.81 3.28 17.83
CA GLY A 47 11.00 3.73 18.56
C GLY A 47 10.69 4.47 19.87
N THR A 48 9.45 4.43 20.34
CA THR A 48 9.05 4.91 21.67
C THR A 48 8.90 3.75 22.65
N GLU A 49 8.85 4.03 23.95
CA GLU A 49 8.56 3.02 24.97
C GLU A 49 7.15 2.39 24.83
N ASN A 50 6.24 3.06 24.11
CA ASN A 50 4.86 2.63 23.91
C ASN A 50 4.58 2.32 22.42
N GLU A 51 5.50 1.59 21.79
CA GLU A 51 5.29 1.14 20.42
C GLU A 51 4.03 0.29 20.29
N LEU A 52 3.15 0.66 19.37
CA LEU A 52 1.87 0.02 19.12
C LEU A 52 2.03 -1.20 18.20
N PRO A 53 1.17 -2.22 18.31
CA PRO A 53 1.15 -3.31 17.35
C PRO A 53 0.71 -2.81 15.96
N LYS A 54 1.16 -3.50 14.91
CA LYS A 54 0.70 -3.25 13.55
C LYS A 54 -0.82 -3.41 13.49
N PRO A 55 -1.56 -2.45 12.89
CA PRO A 55 -2.99 -2.56 12.72
C PRO A 55 -3.37 -3.64 11.71
N GLU A 56 -4.51 -4.27 11.93
CA GLU A 56 -5.02 -5.36 11.10
C GLU A 56 -5.99 -4.85 10.02
N CYS A 57 -6.02 -5.55 8.89
CA CYS A 57 -6.94 -5.26 7.79
C CYS A 57 -8.37 -5.66 8.19
N ARG A 58 -9.36 -4.85 7.79
CA ARG A 58 -10.78 -5.12 8.05
C ARG A 58 -11.49 -5.73 6.86
#